data_AF-A0A1H7W444-F1
#
_entry.id   AF-A0A1H7W444-F1
#
_cell.length_a   1.000
_cell.length_b   1.000
_cell.length_c   1.000
_cell.angle_alpha   90.00
_cell.angle_beta   90.00
_cell.angle_gamma   90.00
#
_symmetry.space_group_name_H-M   'P 1'
#
loop_
_entity.id
_entity.type
_entity.pdbx_description
1 polymer ?
#
loop_
_entity_poly.entity_id
_entity_poly.type
_entity_poly.pdbx_seq_one_letter_code
_entity_poly.pdbx_strand_id
1 'polypeptide(L)' 'MKLKRSGVFLLGALAMTIVLFYIDINFYNDSDFTKDNVNEILFWSFVRGLMISMAVSIGNHYRLIQKK' A
#
# COMPACT_ATOMS: atom_id res chain seq x y z
N MET A 1 -4.78 -8.67 -22.75
CA MET A 1 -4.22 -9.21 -21.47
C MET A 1 -3.55 -8.14 -20.58
N LYS A 2 -4.10 -6.93 -20.42
CA LYS A 2 -3.49 -5.87 -19.55
C LYS A 2 -4.26 -5.61 -18.23
N LEU A 3 -5.57 -5.83 -18.21
CA LEU A 3 -6.43 -5.62 -17.04
C LEU A 3 -6.13 -6.56 -15.86
N LYS A 4 -5.84 -7.85 -16.12
CA LYS A 4 -5.52 -8.82 -15.06
C LYS A 4 -4.28 -8.42 -14.24
N ARG A 5 -3.29 -7.78 -14.88
CA ARG A 5 -2.03 -7.38 -14.23
C ARG A 5 -2.20 -6.09 -13.40
N SER A 6 -3.04 -5.16 -13.86
CA SER A 6 -3.42 -3.96 -13.09
C SER A 6 -4.28 -4.31 -11.86
N GLY A 7 -5.20 -5.27 -12.01
CA GLY A 7 -6.04 -5.73 -10.90
C GLY A 7 -5.24 -6.35 -9.76
N VAL A 8 -4.28 -7.23 -10.07
CA VAL A 8 -3.40 -7.86 -9.06
C VAL A 8 -2.57 -6.82 -8.31
N PHE A 9 -2.10 -5.79 -9.02
CA PHE A 9 -1.33 -4.69 -8.45
C PHE A 9 -2.13 -3.85 -7.45
N LEU A 10 -3.38 -3.52 -7.81
CA LEU A 10 -4.32 -2.80 -6.96
C LEU A 10 -4.70 -3.62 -5.72
N LEU A 11 -4.88 -4.94 -5.89
CA LEU A 11 -5.20 -5.86 -4.79
C LEU A 11 -4.05 -5.96 -3.79
N GLY A 12 -2.80 -6.01 -4.26
CA GLY A 12 -1.61 -5.97 -3.40
C GLY A 12 -1.47 -4.65 -2.64
N ALA A 13 -1.75 -3.51 -3.30
CA ALA A 13 -1.73 -2.20 -2.65
C ALA A 13 -2.81 -2.09 -1.57
N LEU A 14 -4.03 -2.56 -1.84
CA LEU A 14 -5.14 -2.58 -0.89
C LEU A 14 -4.83 -3.44 0.34
N ALA A 15 -4.28 -4.65 0.13
CA ALA A 15 -3.88 -5.51 1.23
C ALA A 15 -2.83 -4.83 2.14
N MET A 16 -1.82 -4.18 1.54
CA MET A 16 -0.81 -3.45 2.31
C MET A 16 -1.36 -2.22 3.02
N THR A 17 -2.36 -1.56 2.44
CA THR A 17 -3.04 -0.42 3.06
C THR A 17 -3.66 -0.82 4.40
N ILE A 18 -4.33 -1.97 4.47
CA ILE A 18 -4.95 -2.47 5.70
C ILE A 18 -3.89 -2.76 6.78
N VAL A 19 -2.78 -3.38 6.38
CA VAL A 19 -1.67 -3.70 7.30
C VAL A 19 -1.05 -2.42 7.86
N LEU A 20 -0.71 -1.46 7.01
CA LEU A 20 -0.12 -0.18 7.42
C LEU A 20 -1.08 0.62 8.30
N PHE A 21 -2.36 0.66 7.93
CA PHE A 21 -3.39 1.34 8.70
C PHE A 21 -3.55 0.73 10.10
N TYR A 22 -3.53 -0.60 10.21
CA TYR A 22 -3.58 -1.27 11.50
C TYR A 22 -2.36 -0.95 12.37
N ILE A 23 -1.16 -0.92 11.79
CA ILE A 23 0.06 -0.53 12.50
C ILE A 23 -0.04 0.93 12.98
N ASP A 24 -0.38 1.86 12.08
CA ASP A 24 -0.46 3.28 12.41
C ASP A 24 -1.51 3.56 13.50
N ILE A 25 -2.68 2.88 13.47
CA ILE A 25 -3.69 2.97 14.54
C ILE A 25 -3.13 2.51 15.89
N ASN A 26 -2.43 1.37 15.92
CA ASN A 26 -1.90 0.83 17.18
C ASN A 26 -0.73 1.68 17.73
N PHE A 27 0.01 2.36 16.86
CA PHE A 27 1.05 3.31 17.26
C PHE A 27 0.48 4.66 17.73
N TYR A 28 -0.69 5.08 17.22
CA TYR A 28 -1.45 6.24 17.71
C TYR A 28 -2.18 5.91 19.03
N ASN A 29 -1.43 5.51 20.07
CA ASN A 29 -1.96 5.18 21.40
C ASN A 29 -1.93 6.37 22.38
N ASP A 30 -1.94 7.60 21.88
CA ASP A 30 -2.17 8.80 22.71
C ASP A 30 -3.52 9.39 22.35
N SER A 31 -4.47 9.23 23.27
CA SER A 31 -5.76 9.88 23.56
C SER A 31 -6.50 10.87 22.61
N ASP A 32 -5.95 11.31 21.47
CA ASP A 32 -6.54 12.25 20.51
C ASP A 32 -6.94 11.57 19.18
N PHE A 33 -7.70 10.48 19.30
CA PHE A 33 -8.29 9.76 18.17
C PHE A 33 -9.49 10.51 17.58
N THR A 34 -9.24 11.66 16.95
CA THR A 34 -10.27 12.47 16.25
C THR A 34 -10.53 11.89 14.86
N LYS A 35 -11.79 11.95 14.38
CA LYS A 35 -12.19 11.43 13.04
C LYS A 35 -11.33 11.96 11.89
N ASP A 36 -10.85 13.20 11.99
CA ASP A 36 -9.97 13.80 10.97
C ASP A 36 -8.59 13.12 10.93
N ASN A 37 -8.02 12.75 12.09
CA ASN A 37 -6.75 12.02 12.17
C ASN A 37 -6.86 10.62 11.54
N VAL A 38 -7.99 9.94 11.70
CA VAL A 38 -8.21 8.60 11.13
C VAL A 38 -8.22 8.64 9.61
N ASN A 39 -8.88 9.67 9.03
CA ASN A 39 -8.98 9.79 7.58
C ASN A 39 -7.63 10.14 6.95
N GLU A 40 -6.83 10.97 7.63
CA GLU A 40 -5.47 11.29 7.22
C GLU A 40 -4.55 10.05 7.30
N ILE A 41 -4.61 9.27 8.38
CA ILE A 41 -3.84 8.04 8.54
C ILE A 41 -4.21 7.01 7.47
N LEU A 42 -5.51 6.86 7.17
CA LEU A 42 -5.99 5.96 6.13
C LEU A 42 -5.49 6.39 4.75
N PHE A 43 -5.54 7.68 4.45
CA PHE A 43 -5.05 8.24 3.19
C PHE A 43 -3.54 7.99 3.01
N TRP A 44 -2.74 8.29 4.04
CA TRP A 44 -1.30 8.05 4.00
C TRP A 44 -0.93 6.56 3.90
N SER A 45 -1.68 5.70 4.60
CA SER A 45 -1.54 4.25 4.49
C SER A 45 -1.80 3.76 3.07
N PHE A 46 -2.81 4.32 2.40
CA PHE A 46 -3.15 3.98 1.02
C PHE A 46 -2.07 4.43 0.02
N VAL A 47 -1.57 5.67 0.16
CA VAL A 47 -0.48 6.20 -0.68
C VAL A 47 0.78 5.34 -0.53
N ARG A 48 1.14 4.95 0.70
CA ARG A 48 2.27 4.05 0.96
C ARG A 48 2.05 2.66 0.34
N GLY A 49 0.85 2.09 0.50
CA GLY A 49 0.50 0.80 -0.11
C GLY A 49 0.62 0.80 -1.64
N LEU A 50 0.20 1.89 -2.30
CA LEU A 50 0.38 2.09 -3.73
C LEU A 50 1.85 2.19 -4.13
N MET A 51 2.64 3.00 -3.42
CA MET A 51 4.07 3.17 -3.66
C MET A 51 4.84 1.84 -3.54
N ILE A 52 4.54 1.05 -2.50
CA ILE A 52 5.15 -0.28 -2.31
C ILE A 52 4.78 -1.20 -3.47
N SER A 53 3.51 -1.22 -3.87
CA SER A 53 3.07 -2.03 -5.02
C SER A 53 3.82 -1.60 -6.30
N MET A 54 4.01 -0.29 -6.51
CA MET A 54 4.76 0.26 -7.67
C MET A 54 6.20 -0.22 -7.66
N ALA A 55 6.87 -0.10 -6.52
CA ALA A 55 8.24 -0.55 -6.35
C ALA A 55 8.39 -2.06 -6.63
N VAL A 56 7.47 -2.89 -6.12
CA VAL A 56 7.48 -4.34 -6.36
C VAL A 56 7.26 -4.67 -7.84
N SER A 57 6.35 -3.97 -8.52
CA SER A 57 6.10 -4.19 -9.95
C SER A 57 7.30 -3.81 -10.82
N ILE A 58 7.94 -2.68 -10.51
CA ILE A 58 9.18 -2.23 -11.18
C ILE A 58 10.30 -3.24 -10.92
N GLY A 59 10.53 -3.64 -9.68
CA GLY A 59 11.54 -4.62 -9.32
C GLY A 59 11.33 -5.97 -10.02
N ASN A 60 10.08 -6.44 -10.10
CA ASN A 60 9.76 -7.68 -10.80
C ASN A 60 9.94 -7.55 -12.33
N HIS A 61 9.73 -6.35 -12.90
CA HIS A 61 10.03 -6.07 -14.30
C HIS A 61 11.54 -6.15 -14.59
N TYR A 62 12.38 -5.52 -13.78
CA TYR A 62 13.84 -5.62 -13.92
C TYR A 62 14.36 -7.04 -13.69
N ARG A 63 13.80 -7.77 -12.73
CA ARG A 63 14.14 -9.18 -12.50
C ARG A 63 13.84 -10.08 -13.71
N LEU A 64 12.77 -9.79 -14.44
CA LEU A 64 12.44 -10.50 -15.68
C LEU A 64 13.40 -10.17 -16.82
N ILE A 65 13.89 -8.93 -16.90
CA ILE A 65 14.87 -8.50 -17.91
C ILE A 65 16.23 -9.15 -17.64
N GLN A 66 16.70 -9.23 -16.39
CA GLN A 66 18.00 -9.82 -16.05
C GLN A 66 18.08 -11.35 -16.21
N LYS A 67 16.93 -12.04 -16.29
CA LYS A 67 16.89 -13.50 -16.52
C LYS A 67 16.89 -13.89 -18.00
N LYS A 68 16.95 -12.91 -18.91
CA LYS A 68 16.90 -13.10 -20.36
C LYS A 68 18.26 -12.86 -20.97
#